data_AF-A0AAW0C0B4-F1
#
_entry.id   AF-A0AAW0C0B4-F1
#
_cell.length_a   1.000
_cell.length_b   1.000
_cell.length_c   1.000
_cell.angle_alpha   90.00
_cell.angle_beta   90.00
_cell.angle_gamma   90.00
#
_symmetry.space_group_name_H-M   'P 1'
#
loop_
_entity.id
_entity.type
_entity.pdbx_description
1 polymer ?
#
loop_
_entity_poly.entity_id
_entity_poly.type
_entity_poly.pdbx_seq_one_letter_code
_entity_poly.pdbx_strand_id
1 'polypeptide(L)'
;MRFTAIFAAAAIFATGASAAETTSATTTATLTAQLGLTLTPANKYGAPIPPWKPGCKPGWYYGDHKDLLKIIIPWLKDSCLKCPKPPHHPPPNDGWTVTFENYDGATQADDYLTFGLVDTVDDCKAMCLGVDGCNFFNTYHDVNGKDGSPLLTCSLFAKCHDDSDATNKGGQTQPDGSVNYIADSAGYCKA
;
A
#
# COMPACT_ATOMS: atom_id res chain seq x y z
N MET A 1 -67.83 15.09 3.46
CA MET A 1 -66.36 14.88 3.52
C MET A 1 -65.87 15.81 4.63
N ARG A 2 -65.88 15.36 5.89
CA ARG A 2 -64.72 14.80 6.63
C ARG A 2 -63.44 15.58 6.33
N PHE A 3 -62.87 16.26 7.33
CA PHE A 3 -61.54 15.99 7.90
C PHE A 3 -61.33 16.86 9.14
N THR A 4 -61.26 16.19 10.30
CA THR A 4 -60.96 16.74 11.62
C THR A 4 -59.45 16.65 11.84
N ALA A 5 -58.83 17.69 12.40
CA ALA A 5 -57.48 17.61 12.94
C ALA A 5 -57.46 18.25 14.34
N ILE A 6 -57.18 17.45 15.36
CA ILE A 6 -56.95 17.88 16.74
C ILE A 6 -55.43 17.87 16.94
N PHE A 7 -54.87 19.02 17.29
CA PHE A 7 -53.47 19.16 17.68
C PHE A 7 -53.31 18.80 19.17
N ALA A 8 -52.39 17.90 19.48
CA ALA A 8 -51.91 17.66 20.84
C ALA A 8 -50.43 18.04 20.92
N ALA A 9 -50.12 18.97 21.83
CA ALA A 9 -48.78 19.45 22.11
C ALA A 9 -48.05 18.48 23.07
N ALA A 10 -46.78 18.17 22.78
CA ALA A 10 -45.89 17.45 23.68
C ALA A 10 -44.67 18.34 23.98
N ALA A 11 -44.43 18.59 25.27
CA ALA A 11 -43.34 19.41 25.78
C ALA A 11 -41.98 18.67 25.68
N ILE A 12 -40.95 19.39 25.24
CA ILE A 12 -39.58 18.89 25.13
C ILE A 12 -38.84 19.23 26.43
N PHE A 13 -38.44 18.21 27.18
CA PHE A 13 -37.47 18.37 28.26
C PHE A 13 -36.06 18.31 27.66
N ALA A 14 -35.33 19.43 27.78
CA ALA A 14 -33.90 19.49 27.51
C ALA A 14 -33.14 19.16 28.80
N THR A 15 -32.38 18.06 28.79
CA THR A 15 -31.34 17.80 29.79
C THR A 15 -30.03 17.55 29.07
N GLY A 16 -29.07 18.42 29.34
CA GLY A 16 -27.79 18.51 28.65
C GLY A 16 -26.98 17.22 28.69
N ALA A 17 -26.46 16.85 27.52
CA ALA A 17 -25.32 15.96 27.40
C ALA A 17 -24.06 16.80 27.60
N SER A 18 -23.32 16.50 28.66
CA SER A 18 -21.94 16.91 28.86
C SER A 18 -21.09 16.48 27.67
N ALA A 19 -20.35 17.42 27.11
CA ALA A 19 -19.37 17.18 26.07
C ALA A 19 -18.29 16.21 26.59
N ALA A 20 -18.35 14.97 26.13
CA ALA A 20 -17.22 14.06 26.19
C ALA A 20 -16.39 14.30 24.92
N GLU A 21 -15.23 14.92 25.08
CA GLU A 21 -14.17 14.90 24.09
C GLU A 21 -13.82 13.44 23.82
N THR A 22 -14.12 12.95 22.62
CA THR A 22 -13.83 11.57 22.23
C THR A 22 -13.24 11.58 20.84
N THR A 23 -11.91 11.69 20.86
CA THR A 23 -10.97 10.92 20.04
C THR A 23 -11.18 10.91 18.52
N SER A 24 -10.19 11.49 17.84
CA SER A 24 -9.83 11.32 16.42
C SER A 24 -9.55 9.86 15.99
N ALA A 25 -10.04 8.86 16.72
CA ALA A 25 -9.94 7.43 16.40
C ALA A 25 -11.11 6.94 15.51
N THR A 26 -12.19 7.73 15.42
CA THR A 26 -13.41 7.31 14.71
C THR A 26 -13.24 7.32 13.19
N THR A 27 -12.41 8.19 12.61
CA THR A 27 -12.23 8.26 11.15
C THR A 27 -11.45 7.07 10.60
N THR A 28 -10.52 6.51 11.38
CA THR A 28 -9.65 5.40 10.96
C THR A 28 -10.36 4.05 11.11
N ALA A 29 -11.14 3.86 12.18
CA ALA A 29 -11.93 2.65 12.40
C ALA A 29 -13.10 2.50 11.39
N THR A 30 -13.64 3.61 10.90
CA THR A 30 -14.76 3.60 9.94
C THR A 30 -14.30 3.25 8.52
N LEU A 31 -13.04 3.51 8.14
CA LEU A 31 -12.53 3.17 6.80
C LEU A 31 -12.28 1.66 6.64
N THR A 32 -11.84 0.99 7.71
CA THR A 32 -11.72 -0.48 7.77
C THR A 32 -13.11 -1.15 7.62
N ALA A 33 -14.15 -0.52 8.16
CA ALA A 33 -15.54 -0.99 8.06
C ALA A 33 -16.17 -0.68 6.68
N GLN A 34 -15.83 0.44 6.04
CA GLN A 34 -16.39 0.83 4.74
C GLN A 34 -15.78 0.07 3.55
N LEU A 35 -14.55 -0.47 3.69
CA LEU A 35 -13.84 -1.18 2.62
C LEU A 35 -13.85 -2.71 2.76
N GLY A 36 -14.21 -3.29 3.92
CA GLY A 36 -14.28 -4.76 4.10
C GLY A 36 -13.00 -5.54 3.76
N LEU A 37 -11.89 -4.85 3.51
CA LEU A 37 -10.64 -5.40 3.01
C LEU A 37 -9.78 -5.80 4.20
N THR A 38 -10.07 -6.95 4.79
CA THR A 38 -9.04 -7.66 5.56
C THR A 38 -7.92 -8.00 4.58
N LEU A 39 -6.74 -7.40 4.78
CA LEU A 39 -5.56 -7.74 4.01
C LEU A 39 -5.08 -9.12 4.47
N THR A 40 -5.09 -10.09 3.56
CA THR A 40 -4.77 -11.48 3.88
C THR A 40 -3.87 -12.08 2.81
N PRO A 41 -3.15 -13.18 3.12
CA PRO A 41 -2.43 -13.92 2.09
C PRO A 41 -3.35 -14.36 0.92
N ALA A 42 -4.60 -14.71 1.22
CA ALA A 42 -5.56 -15.21 0.22
C ALA A 42 -5.92 -14.17 -0.85
N ASN A 43 -5.96 -12.89 -0.50
CA ASN A 43 -6.20 -11.80 -1.45
C ASN A 43 -4.91 -11.06 -1.84
N LYS A 44 -3.74 -11.66 -1.61
CA LYS A 44 -2.43 -11.07 -1.88
C LYS A 44 -2.35 -9.65 -1.28
N TYR A 45 -2.84 -9.52 -0.04
CA TYR A 45 -2.91 -8.27 0.71
C TYR A 45 -3.54 -7.10 -0.09
N GLY A 46 -4.60 -7.40 -0.84
CA GLY A 46 -5.33 -6.42 -1.66
C GLY A 46 -4.81 -6.24 -3.09
N ALA A 47 -3.74 -6.94 -3.48
CA ALA A 47 -3.15 -6.89 -4.82
C ALA A 47 -3.13 -8.27 -5.51
N PRO A 48 -4.28 -8.87 -5.87
CA PRO A 48 -4.32 -10.20 -6.49
C PRO A 48 -3.76 -10.26 -7.92
N ILE A 49 -3.69 -9.12 -8.61
CA ILE A 49 -3.16 -9.00 -9.97
C ILE A 49 -1.75 -8.41 -9.85
N PRO A 50 -0.68 -9.10 -10.30
CA PRO A 50 0.69 -8.62 -10.18
C PRO A 50 0.95 -7.39 -11.06
N PRO A 51 1.98 -6.57 -10.75
CA PRO A 51 2.16 -5.24 -11.33
C PRO A 51 2.50 -5.23 -12.83
N TRP A 52 2.95 -6.35 -13.40
CA TRP A 52 3.18 -6.47 -14.86
C TRP A 52 1.93 -6.85 -15.65
N LYS A 53 0.78 -7.08 -14.98
CA LYS A 53 -0.47 -7.48 -15.65
C LYS A 53 -1.44 -6.31 -15.76
N PRO A 54 -2.19 -6.20 -16.87
CA PRO A 54 -3.20 -5.15 -17.03
C PRO A 54 -4.24 -5.19 -15.89
N GLY A 55 -4.63 -4.01 -15.41
CA GLY A 55 -5.64 -3.86 -14.35
C GLY A 55 -5.12 -4.06 -12.92
N CYS A 56 -3.82 -4.23 -12.74
CA CYS A 56 -3.20 -4.26 -11.42
C CYS A 56 -3.43 -2.96 -10.65
N LYS A 57 -3.52 -3.07 -9.32
CA LYS A 57 -3.59 -1.93 -8.39
C LYS A 57 -2.80 -2.28 -7.13
N PRO A 58 -2.08 -1.31 -6.54
CA PRO A 58 -1.38 -1.54 -5.28
C PRO A 58 -2.40 -1.86 -4.19
N GLY A 59 -2.07 -2.84 -3.34
CA GLY A 59 -2.96 -3.29 -2.27
C GLY A 59 -2.90 -2.41 -1.03
N TRP A 60 -1.79 -1.69 -0.85
CA TRP A 60 -1.48 -0.94 0.35
C TRP A 60 -0.44 0.15 0.09
N TYR A 61 -0.37 1.10 1.03
CA TYR A 61 0.68 2.09 1.13
C TYR A 61 1.36 2.02 2.50
N TYR A 62 2.69 2.03 2.50
CA TYR A 62 3.50 2.06 3.71
C TYR A 62 4.58 3.14 3.57
N GLY A 63 4.28 4.33 4.08
CA GLY A 63 5.12 5.51 4.01
C GLY A 63 4.58 6.62 4.93
N ASP A 64 5.35 7.67 5.15
CA ASP A 64 5.00 8.81 5.99
C ASP A 64 4.28 9.92 5.19
N HIS A 65 4.40 9.90 3.86
CA HIS A 65 3.92 10.95 2.95
C HIS A 65 2.59 10.60 2.25
N LYS A 66 1.53 10.38 3.04
CA LYS A 66 0.19 10.03 2.51
C LYS A 66 -0.36 11.06 1.51
N ASP A 67 0.05 12.32 1.61
CA ASP A 67 -0.30 13.40 0.70
C ASP A 67 0.20 13.17 -0.75
N LEU A 68 1.20 12.31 -0.94
CA LEU A 68 1.70 11.90 -2.26
C LEU A 68 0.78 10.86 -2.95
N LEU A 69 -0.13 10.22 -2.20
CA LEU A 69 -1.08 9.28 -2.77
C LEU A 69 -2.17 10.00 -3.55
N LYS A 70 -2.22 9.75 -4.86
CA LYS A 70 -3.31 10.17 -5.75
C LYS A 70 -4.47 9.17 -5.81
N ILE A 71 -4.38 8.07 -5.03
CA ILE A 71 -5.34 6.97 -5.02
C ILE A 71 -5.75 6.64 -3.59
N ILE A 72 -6.96 6.13 -3.42
CA ILE A 72 -7.46 5.67 -2.12
C ILE A 72 -7.06 4.20 -1.94
N ILE A 73 -6.08 3.95 -1.07
CA ILE A 73 -5.62 2.61 -0.67
C ILE A 73 -5.36 2.57 0.86
N PRO A 74 -5.40 1.38 1.49
CA PRO A 74 -5.08 1.23 2.91
C PRO A 74 -3.70 1.77 3.26
N TRP A 75 -3.61 2.61 4.28
CA TRP A 75 -2.37 3.16 4.81
C TRP A 75 -1.95 2.41 6.07
N LEU A 76 -0.81 1.74 6.03
CA LEU A 76 -0.43 0.72 7.01
C LEU A 76 0.62 1.17 8.03
N LYS A 77 1.25 2.34 7.86
CA LYS A 77 2.37 2.77 8.71
C LYS A 77 1.99 3.07 10.17
N ASP A 78 0.74 3.49 10.39
CA ASP A 78 0.21 3.82 11.72
C ASP A 78 -0.60 2.69 12.38
N SER A 79 -0.93 1.62 11.64
CA SER A 79 -1.68 0.47 12.14
C SER A 79 -0.77 -0.74 12.27
N CYS A 80 0.00 -0.74 13.37
CA CYS A 80 0.98 -1.77 13.70
C CYS A 80 0.38 -3.18 13.67
N LEU A 81 0.75 -4.01 12.69
CA LEU A 81 0.48 -5.47 12.69
C LEU A 81 1.44 -6.26 13.61
N LYS A 82 2.19 -5.54 14.46
CA LYS A 82 3.14 -5.91 15.53
C LYS A 82 4.61 -5.74 15.13
N CYS A 83 5.20 -4.56 15.34
CA CYS A 83 6.53 -4.37 15.98
C CYS A 83 7.12 -2.94 15.85
N PRO A 84 8.13 -2.60 16.70
CA PRO A 84 8.61 -1.23 16.90
C PRO A 84 9.41 -0.67 15.72
N LYS A 85 9.38 0.67 15.58
CA LYS A 85 10.11 1.44 14.54
C LYS A 85 11.59 1.03 14.49
N PRO A 86 12.15 0.68 13.31
CA PRO A 86 13.58 0.45 13.17
C PRO A 86 14.36 1.75 13.45
N PRO A 87 15.59 1.67 13.99
CA PRO A 87 16.46 2.84 14.08
C PRO A 87 16.79 3.36 12.68
N HIS A 88 16.82 4.69 12.52
CA HIS A 88 17.13 5.43 11.29
C HIS A 88 18.56 5.20 10.73
N HIS A 89 19.26 4.16 11.15
CA HIS A 89 20.60 3.81 10.69
C HIS A 89 20.71 2.28 10.54
N PRO A 90 20.86 1.75 9.31
CA PRO A 90 21.01 0.32 9.10
C PRO A 90 22.35 -0.16 9.69
N PRO A 91 22.37 -1.29 10.42
CA PRO A 91 23.62 -1.94 10.82
C PRO A 91 24.40 -2.44 9.59
N PRO A 92 25.73 -2.67 9.69
CA PRO A 92 26.60 -3.00 8.55
C PRO A 92 26.21 -4.27 7.78
N ASN A 93 25.35 -5.12 8.35
CA ASN A 93 24.72 -6.23 7.67
C ASN A 93 23.29 -6.33 8.21
N ASP A 94 22.34 -5.84 7.43
CA ASP A 94 20.95 -5.66 7.85
C ASP A 94 20.07 -6.87 7.52
N GLY A 95 20.70 -7.98 7.13
CA GLY A 95 20.10 -9.27 6.75
C GLY A 95 19.64 -9.34 5.30
N TRP A 96 20.03 -8.40 4.45
CA TRP A 96 19.63 -8.35 3.04
C TRP A 96 20.83 -8.20 2.11
N THR A 97 20.76 -8.87 0.97
CA THR A 97 21.74 -8.79 -0.12
C THR A 97 21.07 -8.17 -1.34
N VAL A 98 21.67 -7.12 -1.89
CA VAL A 98 21.26 -6.55 -3.19
C VAL A 98 21.59 -7.57 -4.27
N THR A 99 20.61 -7.99 -5.07
CA THR A 99 20.81 -8.93 -6.18
C THR A 99 20.96 -8.22 -7.53
N PHE A 100 20.35 -7.05 -7.68
CA PHE A 100 20.53 -6.13 -8.81
C PHE A 100 20.12 -4.71 -8.42
N GLU A 101 20.60 -3.71 -9.17
CA GLU A 101 20.28 -2.28 -8.98
C GLU A 101 20.37 -1.49 -10.29
N ASN A 102 19.73 -0.32 -10.33
CA ASN A 102 19.71 0.61 -11.47
C ASN A 102 19.23 -0.04 -12.79
N TYR A 103 18.29 -0.98 -12.69
CA TYR A 103 17.74 -1.67 -13.85
C TYR A 103 16.51 -0.95 -14.41
N ASP A 104 16.31 -1.04 -15.71
CA ASP A 104 15.14 -0.53 -16.44
C ASP A 104 13.99 -1.57 -16.50
N GLY A 105 14.05 -2.60 -15.66
CA GLY A 105 13.00 -3.61 -15.54
C GLY A 105 12.76 -4.07 -14.10
N ALA A 106 11.51 -4.37 -13.79
CA ALA A 106 11.08 -4.94 -12.51
C ALA A 106 10.92 -6.45 -12.59
N THR A 107 11.02 -7.13 -11.45
CA THR A 107 10.89 -8.58 -11.33
C THR A 107 9.51 -9.05 -11.79
N GLN A 108 9.46 -10.06 -12.66
CA GLN A 108 8.27 -10.84 -12.98
C GLN A 108 8.49 -12.30 -12.60
N ALA A 109 7.75 -12.80 -11.63
CA ALA A 109 7.89 -14.18 -11.18
C ALA A 109 6.58 -14.76 -10.61
N ASP A 110 6.47 -16.08 -10.63
CA ASP A 110 5.24 -16.81 -10.27
C ASP A 110 4.99 -16.89 -8.75
N ASP A 111 6.03 -16.65 -7.94
CA ASP A 111 5.98 -16.68 -6.48
C ASP A 111 5.67 -15.30 -5.86
N TYR A 112 5.10 -14.41 -6.67
CA TYR A 112 4.53 -13.14 -6.28
C TYR A 112 3.60 -13.24 -5.06
N LEU A 113 3.80 -12.35 -4.07
CA LEU A 113 3.04 -12.29 -2.82
C LEU A 113 2.08 -11.11 -2.74
N THR A 114 2.54 -9.90 -3.08
CA THR A 114 1.75 -8.66 -3.07
C THR A 114 2.58 -7.53 -3.68
N PHE A 115 1.95 -6.40 -4.03
CA PHE A 115 2.66 -5.15 -4.22
C PHE A 115 1.92 -3.97 -3.61
N GLY A 116 2.67 -2.94 -3.26
CA GLY A 116 2.16 -1.70 -2.71
C GLY A 116 3.04 -0.52 -3.09
N LEU A 117 2.76 0.64 -2.49
CA LEU A 117 3.54 1.86 -2.65
C LEU A 117 4.28 2.18 -1.34
N VAL A 118 5.48 2.71 -1.44
CA VAL A 118 6.32 3.11 -0.31
C VAL A 118 7.10 4.39 -0.61
N ASP A 119 7.60 5.05 0.42
CA ASP A 119 8.45 6.23 0.25
C ASP A 119 9.92 5.84 0.06
N THR A 120 10.36 4.76 0.71
CA THR A 120 11.76 4.35 0.77
C THR A 120 11.95 2.85 0.58
N VAL A 121 13.19 2.44 0.28
CA VAL A 121 13.60 1.03 0.27
C VAL A 121 13.39 0.38 1.65
N ASP A 122 13.69 1.09 2.73
CA ASP A 122 13.51 0.60 4.10
C ASP A 122 12.04 0.35 4.45
N ASP A 123 11.13 1.17 3.91
CA ASP A 123 9.70 0.96 4.04
C ASP A 123 9.24 -0.32 3.31
N CYS A 124 9.78 -0.60 2.12
CA CYS A 124 9.50 -1.85 1.40
C CYS A 124 10.01 -3.07 2.18
N LYS A 125 11.23 -2.96 2.72
CA LYS A 125 11.83 -3.97 3.59
C LYS A 125 10.96 -4.23 4.83
N ALA A 126 10.51 -3.18 5.52
CA ALA A 126 9.64 -3.30 6.68
C ALA A 126 8.33 -4.03 6.34
N MET A 127 7.75 -3.74 5.17
CA MET A 127 6.57 -4.47 4.68
C MET A 127 6.87 -5.93 4.38
N CYS A 128 8.01 -6.25 3.75
CA CYS A 128 8.42 -7.64 3.52
C CYS A 128 8.57 -8.41 4.84
N LEU A 129 9.17 -7.80 5.88
CA LEU A 129 9.30 -8.43 7.20
C LEU A 129 7.93 -8.74 7.87
N GLY A 130 6.87 -8.00 7.51
CA GLY A 130 5.51 -8.21 8.02
C GLY A 130 4.65 -9.16 7.18
N VAL A 131 5.12 -9.60 6.01
CA VAL A 131 4.40 -10.51 5.12
C VAL A 131 4.99 -11.92 5.26
N ASP A 132 4.17 -12.84 5.76
CA ASP A 132 4.55 -14.25 5.89
C ASP A 132 5.06 -14.81 4.55
N GLY A 133 6.25 -15.39 4.58
CA GLY A 133 6.90 -16.01 3.42
C GLY A 133 7.64 -15.05 2.50
N CYS A 134 7.69 -13.75 2.79
CA CYS A 134 8.48 -12.82 1.99
C CYS A 134 9.99 -13.01 2.21
N ASN A 135 10.71 -13.34 1.14
CA ASN A 135 12.17 -13.52 1.14
C ASN A 135 12.88 -12.60 0.15
N PHE A 136 12.12 -11.90 -0.70
CA PHE A 136 12.66 -10.98 -1.68
C PHE A 136 11.70 -9.83 -1.89
N PHE A 137 12.26 -8.64 -2.11
CA PHE A 137 11.50 -7.49 -2.58
C PHE A 137 12.21 -6.77 -3.71
N ASN A 138 11.43 -6.28 -4.65
CA ASN A 138 11.89 -5.42 -5.74
C ASN A 138 11.21 -4.06 -5.64
N THR A 139 12.03 -3.01 -5.53
CA THR A 139 11.62 -1.60 -5.55
C THR A 139 11.93 -0.99 -6.89
N TYR A 140 11.04 -0.14 -7.40
CA TYR A 140 11.26 0.57 -8.67
C TYR A 140 10.33 1.78 -8.80
N HIS A 141 10.67 2.71 -9.69
CA HIS A 141 9.76 3.75 -10.13
C HIS A 141 8.93 3.27 -11.33
N ASP A 142 7.61 3.30 -11.17
CA ASP A 142 6.65 3.14 -12.27
C ASP A 142 6.37 4.54 -12.87
N VAL A 143 7.13 4.88 -13.91
CA VAL A 143 7.11 6.20 -14.51
C VAL A 143 6.05 6.24 -15.58
N ASN A 144 4.92 6.88 -15.30
CA ASN A 144 3.75 7.03 -16.19
C ASN A 144 3.99 7.99 -17.39
N GLY A 145 5.12 7.90 -18.08
CA GLY A 145 5.48 8.75 -19.23
C GLY A 145 5.55 10.25 -18.94
N LYS A 146 5.64 10.62 -17.66
CA LYS A 146 5.73 11.97 -17.06
C LYS A 146 6.74 11.91 -15.90
N ASP A 147 6.78 12.90 -15.01
CA ASP A 147 7.57 12.86 -13.75
C ASP A 147 7.10 11.79 -12.72
N GLY A 148 6.39 10.75 -13.17
CA GLY A 148 6.03 9.57 -12.38
C GLY A 148 5.23 9.84 -11.10
N SER A 149 5.06 8.79 -10.30
CA SER A 149 4.81 8.94 -8.87
C SER A 149 6.16 9.11 -8.17
N PRO A 150 6.30 10.02 -7.19
CA PRO A 150 7.51 10.07 -6.37
C PRO A 150 7.66 8.83 -5.48
N LEU A 151 6.58 8.07 -5.29
CA LEU A 151 6.57 6.83 -4.53
C LEU A 151 7.22 5.69 -5.31
N LEU A 152 7.93 4.82 -4.60
CA LEU A 152 8.43 3.56 -5.12
C LEU A 152 7.30 2.53 -5.14
N THR A 153 7.22 1.76 -6.21
CA THR A 153 6.48 0.51 -6.21
C THR A 153 7.31 -0.54 -5.48
N CYS A 154 6.71 -1.20 -4.50
CA CYS A 154 7.32 -2.28 -3.72
C CYS A 154 6.59 -3.59 -4.03
N SER A 155 7.28 -4.52 -4.69
CA SER A 155 6.75 -5.85 -5.03
C SER A 155 7.46 -6.93 -4.23
N LEU A 156 6.68 -7.84 -3.65
CA LEU A 156 7.16 -8.85 -2.70
C LEU A 156 7.03 -10.26 -3.27
N PHE A 157 8.04 -11.10 -3.03
CA PHE A 157 8.15 -12.45 -3.58
C PHE A 157 8.65 -13.45 -2.52
N ALA A 158 8.33 -14.72 -2.73
CA ALA A 158 8.64 -15.78 -1.77
C ALA A 158 10.05 -16.38 -1.93
N LYS A 159 10.70 -16.15 -3.06
CA LYS A 159 12.03 -16.64 -3.42
C LYS A 159 12.90 -15.46 -3.83
N CYS A 160 14.21 -15.65 -3.73
CA CYS A 160 15.16 -14.67 -4.25
C CYS A 160 15.23 -14.71 -5.77
N HIS A 161 15.38 -13.52 -6.36
CA HIS A 161 15.48 -13.28 -7.78
C HIS A 161 16.72 -12.45 -8.09
N ASP A 162 17.22 -12.57 -9.31
CA ASP A 162 18.29 -11.76 -9.86
C ASP A 162 17.79 -10.95 -11.06
N ASP A 163 18.72 -10.33 -11.79
CA ASP A 163 18.39 -9.47 -12.93
C ASP A 163 17.79 -10.24 -14.12
N SER A 164 17.90 -11.58 -14.17
CA SER A 164 17.28 -12.38 -15.22
C SER A 164 15.74 -12.36 -15.15
N ASP A 165 15.17 -12.13 -13.96
CA ASP A 165 13.73 -11.99 -13.75
C ASP A 165 13.25 -10.53 -13.89
N ALA A 166 14.16 -9.55 -14.01
CA ALA A 166 13.89 -8.12 -14.12
C ALA A 166 13.39 -7.71 -15.53
N THR A 167 12.34 -8.37 -15.98
CA THR A 167 11.83 -8.33 -17.36
C THR A 167 10.61 -7.43 -17.54
N ASN A 168 9.99 -6.92 -16.47
CA ASN A 168 8.89 -5.94 -16.57
C ASN A 168 9.44 -4.57 -16.91
N LYS A 169 9.44 -4.22 -18.19
CA LYS A 169 9.86 -2.89 -18.67
C LYS A 169 8.76 -1.82 -18.61
N GLY A 170 7.57 -2.17 -18.10
CA GLY A 170 6.37 -1.33 -18.21
C GLY A 170 5.71 -1.51 -19.57
N GLY A 171 5.29 -0.41 -20.19
CA GLY A 171 4.63 -0.41 -21.50
C GLY A 171 3.10 -0.41 -21.45
N GLN A 172 2.52 -0.30 -20.26
CA GLN A 172 1.08 -0.12 -20.07
C GLN A 172 0.66 1.32 -20.40
N THR A 173 -0.36 1.45 -21.26
CA THR A 173 -0.99 2.73 -21.56
C THR A 173 -1.82 3.23 -20.38
N GLN A 174 -1.55 4.46 -19.97
CA GLN A 174 -2.24 5.16 -18.90
C GLN A 174 -3.52 5.84 -19.41
N PRO A 175 -4.46 6.24 -18.53
CA PRO A 175 -5.71 6.87 -18.95
C PRO A 175 -5.54 8.16 -19.77
N ASP A 176 -4.40 8.84 -19.66
CA ASP A 176 -4.06 10.04 -20.42
C ASP A 176 -3.33 9.76 -21.73
N GLY A 177 -3.17 8.48 -22.11
CA GLY A 177 -2.48 8.04 -23.32
C GLY A 177 -0.97 7.97 -23.22
N SER A 178 -0.37 8.37 -22.09
CA SER A 178 1.06 8.14 -21.84
C SER A 178 1.34 6.65 -21.68
N VAL A 179 2.57 6.24 -21.93
CA VAL A 179 3.03 4.87 -21.73
C VAL A 179 3.99 4.87 -20.56
N ASN A 180 3.77 3.99 -19.59
CA ASN A 180 4.69 3.89 -18.47
C ASN A 180 5.97 3.12 -18.83
N TYR A 181 7.01 3.32 -18.03
CA TYR A 181 8.24 2.55 -18.07
C TYR A 181 8.79 2.37 -16.66
N ILE A 182 9.63 1.36 -16.47
CA ILE A 182 10.28 1.10 -15.19
C ILE A 182 11.64 1.78 -15.15
N ALA A 183 11.95 2.43 -14.03
CA ALA A 183 13.25 3.03 -13.75
C ALA A 183 13.72 2.70 -12.33
N ASP A 184 15.04 2.82 -12.13
CA ASP A 184 15.72 2.68 -10.83
C ASP A 184 15.31 1.41 -10.07
N SER A 185 15.17 0.30 -10.81
CA SER A 185 14.76 -0.97 -10.25
C SER A 185 15.91 -1.63 -9.49
N ALA A 186 15.63 -2.09 -8.28
CA ALA A 186 16.58 -2.81 -7.43
C ALA A 186 15.91 -3.99 -6.70
N GLY A 187 16.66 -5.09 -6.58
CA GLY A 187 16.22 -6.33 -5.96
C GLY A 187 17.00 -6.65 -4.70
N TYR A 188 16.31 -7.13 -3.67
CA TYR A 188 16.88 -7.40 -2.36
C TYR A 188 16.43 -8.78 -1.88
N CYS A 189 17.39 -9.68 -1.68
CA CYS A 189 17.19 -11.03 -1.17
C CYS A 189 17.55 -11.11 0.32
N LYS A 190 16.75 -11.82 1.10
CA LYS A 190 17.05 -12.07 2.51
C LYS A 190 18.24 -13.04 2.63
N ALA A 191 19.25 -12.67 3.41
CA ALA A 191 20.45 -13.46 3.67
C ALA A 191 20.20 -14.66 4.60
#